data_AF-A0A4W5L3C8-F1
#
_entry.id   AF-A0A4W5L3C8-F1
#
_cell.length_a   1.000
_cell.length_b   1.000
_cell.length_c   1.000
_cell.angle_alpha   90.00
_cell.angle_beta   90.00
_cell.angle_gamma   90.00
#
_symmetry.space_group_name_H-M   'P 1'
#
loop_
_entity.id
_entity.type
_entity.pdbx_description
1 polymer ?
#
loop_
_entity_poly.entity_id
_entity_poly.type
_entity_poly.pdbx_seq_one_letter_code
_entity_poly.pdbx_strand_id
1 'polypeptide(L)'
;MSWSQVFHTSCLVLLVQLLCLEAVPISLDKTKVNQPEDKDTGLHYDRYLREVIDFLEKDQHFREKLHNTDMEDIKMGKLAKELDFVSHHVRTQLDELKRQEVSRLRTLIKAKQDIEGGNDMAVDHQALLKQFEYLNHMNPHTFEVEDLDRLIKSATNDLENYDKDRHEEFKKYEMTKDHERREHLKTLDDEGRKKEEEHYEEMKKKHADHPKVNHPGSQNQFKEVWEEADGLDPEDFDPKTFFKLHDSNGDGFFDEQELEALFTKELEKIYDPTNEEDDMVEMEEERLRMREHVMNEVDTNKDRLVSLEEFLIATKKKEFLEPDSWETLEQNQAYTDEEMREFEEHLAQQEEDLHQKSSDLQKQRDELERQQEQLNQ
;
A
#
# COMPACT_ATOMS: atom_id res chain seq x y z
N MET A 1 -0.31 35.32 69.97
CA MET A 1 0.57 35.19 68.79
C MET A 1 1.16 33.80 68.80
N SER A 2 0.59 32.82 68.06
CA SER A 2 1.22 31.51 67.76
C SER A 2 0.31 30.57 66.92
N TRP A 3 -0.87 31.01 66.45
CA TRP A 3 -1.80 30.10 65.74
C TRP A 3 -1.88 30.40 64.23
N SER A 4 -1.52 31.60 63.79
CA SER A 4 -1.48 31.97 62.36
C SER A 4 -0.23 31.43 61.65
N GLN A 5 0.93 31.37 62.32
CA GLN A 5 2.14 30.79 61.73
C GLN A 5 2.04 29.28 61.51
N VAL A 6 1.37 28.54 62.41
CA VAL A 6 1.22 27.08 62.30
C VAL A 6 0.30 26.69 61.13
N PHE A 7 -0.74 27.49 60.88
CA PHE A 7 -1.64 27.28 59.73
C PHE A 7 -0.94 27.57 58.39
N HIS A 8 -0.12 28.62 58.32
CA HIS A 8 0.63 28.92 57.10
C HIS A 8 1.73 27.89 56.82
N THR A 9 2.42 27.37 57.85
CA THR A 9 3.38 26.28 57.65
C THR A 9 2.72 24.97 57.28
N SER A 10 1.54 24.65 57.86
CA SER A 10 0.82 23.42 57.52
C SER A 10 0.21 23.45 56.12
N CYS A 11 -0.22 24.62 55.63
CA CYS A 11 -0.77 24.79 54.30
C CYS A 11 0.34 24.77 53.22
N LEU A 12 1.52 25.31 53.51
CA LEU A 12 2.72 25.19 52.66
C LEU A 12 3.22 23.75 52.57
N VAL A 13 3.19 22.98 53.66
CA VAL A 13 3.58 21.56 53.64
C VAL A 13 2.59 20.72 52.82
N LEU A 14 1.29 21.00 52.91
CA LEU A 14 0.27 20.32 52.07
C LEU A 14 0.38 20.68 50.58
N LEU A 15 0.73 21.93 50.24
CA LEU A 15 0.96 22.35 48.85
C LEU A 15 2.24 21.75 48.25
N VAL A 16 3.31 21.59 49.05
CA VAL A 16 4.52 20.87 48.63
C VAL A 16 4.24 19.38 48.46
N GLN A 17 3.42 18.76 49.31
CA GLN A 17 3.02 17.36 49.14
C GLN A 17 2.09 17.13 47.93
N LEU A 18 1.31 18.13 47.50
CA LEU A 18 0.51 18.08 46.27
C LEU A 18 1.33 18.34 45.00
N LEU A 19 2.45 19.07 45.10
CA LEU A 19 3.37 19.32 43.98
C LEU A 19 4.44 18.22 43.81
N CYS A 20 4.60 17.32 44.80
CA CYS A 20 5.44 16.12 44.69
C CYS A 20 4.70 14.88 44.17
N LEU A 21 3.44 15.02 43.73
CA LEU A 21 2.82 14.06 42.82
C LEU A 21 3.25 14.39 41.39
N GLU A 22 4.56 14.31 41.14
CA GLU A 22 5.01 13.98 39.79
C GLU A 22 4.36 12.64 39.46
N ALA A 23 3.56 12.64 38.39
CA ALA A 23 2.99 11.43 37.84
C ALA A 23 4.08 10.38 37.78
N VAL A 24 3.89 9.28 38.51
CA VAL A 24 4.72 8.09 38.36
C VAL A 24 4.71 7.81 36.86
N PRO A 25 5.86 7.88 36.15
CA PRO A 25 5.88 7.46 34.78
C PRO A 25 5.43 6.01 34.83
N ILE A 26 4.29 5.72 34.21
CA ILE A 26 3.90 4.34 33.95
C ILE A 26 5.12 3.77 33.24
N SER A 27 5.82 2.87 33.92
CA SER A 27 6.86 2.07 33.30
C SER A 27 6.13 1.32 32.19
N LEU A 28 6.23 1.84 30.97
CA LEU A 28 6.01 1.05 29.78
C LEU A 28 6.93 -0.13 29.97
N ASP A 29 6.32 -1.27 30.29
CA ASP A 29 6.98 -2.55 30.25
C ASP A 29 7.51 -2.67 28.82
N LYS A 30 8.80 -2.38 28.65
CA LYS A 30 9.54 -2.65 27.43
C LYS A 30 9.87 -4.14 27.39
N THR A 31 8.90 -4.99 27.65
CA THR A 31 8.77 -6.17 26.82
C THR A 31 8.38 -5.64 25.46
N LYS A 32 9.40 -5.35 24.63
CA LYS A 32 9.24 -5.52 23.19
C LYS A 32 8.65 -6.92 23.03
N VAL A 33 7.33 -6.99 22.91
CA VAL A 33 6.74 -7.98 22.03
C VAL A 33 7.44 -7.69 20.72
N ASN A 34 8.37 -8.56 20.34
CA ASN A 34 8.78 -8.63 18.95
C ASN A 34 7.47 -8.83 18.19
N GLN A 35 6.90 -7.76 17.63
CA GLN A 35 6.08 -7.93 16.46
C GLN A 35 7.04 -8.57 15.46
N PRO A 36 6.80 -9.80 14.99
CA PRO A 36 7.45 -10.21 13.76
C PRO A 36 7.09 -9.11 12.76
N GLU A 37 8.11 -8.43 12.20
CA GLU A 37 7.86 -7.52 11.09
C GLU A 37 7.21 -8.38 10.00
N ASP A 38 5.96 -8.06 9.74
CA ASP A 38 4.98 -8.89 9.06
C ASP A 38 5.30 -8.87 7.57
N LYS A 39 5.38 -10.05 6.93
CA LYS A 39 5.50 -10.28 5.47
C LYS A 39 4.44 -9.60 4.59
N ASP A 40 4.09 -8.32 4.77
CA ASP A 40 2.92 -7.64 4.20
C ASP A 40 2.79 -7.93 2.70
N THR A 41 1.71 -8.61 2.31
CA THR A 41 1.46 -9.02 0.93
C THR A 41 1.01 -7.86 0.04
N GLY A 42 0.88 -6.65 0.59
CA GLY A 42 0.41 -5.46 -0.10
C GLY A 42 -1.12 -5.40 -0.23
N LEU A 43 -1.84 -6.43 0.24
CA LEU A 43 -3.30 -6.48 0.21
C LEU A 43 -3.90 -5.65 1.36
N HIS A 44 -4.92 -4.84 1.08
CA HIS A 44 -5.60 -4.03 2.10
C HIS A 44 -6.37 -4.83 3.18
N TYR A 45 -6.48 -6.14 3.00
CA TYR A 45 -7.04 -7.12 3.94
C TYR A 45 -6.04 -8.22 4.33
N ASP A 46 -4.75 -8.01 4.05
CA ASP A 46 -3.66 -8.93 4.36
C ASP A 46 -3.69 -9.40 5.82
N ARG A 47 -3.84 -8.45 6.75
CA ARG A 47 -3.96 -8.76 8.17
C ARG A 47 -5.11 -9.73 8.47
N TYR A 48 -6.27 -9.52 7.87
CA TYR A 48 -7.42 -10.41 8.07
C TYR A 48 -7.16 -11.79 7.47
N LEU A 49 -6.54 -11.85 6.28
CA LEU A 49 -6.13 -13.10 5.63
C LEU A 49 -5.18 -13.90 6.53
N ARG A 50 -4.13 -13.28 7.07
CA ARG A 50 -3.19 -13.92 8.01
C ARG A 50 -3.86 -14.42 9.26
N GLU A 51 -4.63 -13.56 9.93
CA GLU A 51 -5.29 -13.93 11.18
C GLU A 51 -6.22 -15.15 10.95
N VAL A 52 -6.95 -15.19 9.82
CA VAL A 52 -7.77 -16.35 9.43
C VAL A 52 -6.90 -17.60 9.25
N ILE A 53 -5.80 -17.51 8.50
CA ILE A 53 -4.86 -18.63 8.28
C ILE A 53 -4.27 -19.12 9.60
N ASP A 54 -3.80 -18.21 10.46
CA ASP A 54 -3.21 -18.52 11.77
C ASP A 54 -4.16 -19.29 12.69
N PHE A 55 -5.46 -18.95 12.68
CA PHE A 55 -6.45 -19.71 13.44
C PHE A 55 -6.75 -21.06 12.81
N LEU A 56 -6.82 -21.13 11.49
CA LEU A 56 -7.04 -22.37 10.76
C LEU A 56 -5.87 -23.35 10.95
N GLU A 57 -4.63 -22.87 10.92
CA GLU A 57 -3.45 -23.69 11.15
C GLU A 57 -3.38 -24.26 12.57
N LYS A 58 -4.02 -23.66 13.57
CA LYS A 58 -4.09 -24.25 14.93
C LYS A 58 -4.87 -25.56 14.95
N ASP A 59 -5.72 -25.81 13.96
CA ASP A 59 -6.42 -27.08 13.79
C ASP A 59 -5.55 -28.08 13.02
N GLN A 60 -5.27 -29.24 13.64
CA GLN A 60 -4.37 -30.24 13.05
C GLN A 60 -4.90 -30.78 11.71
N HIS A 61 -6.21 -31.06 11.61
CA HIS A 61 -6.81 -31.60 10.40
C HIS A 61 -6.69 -30.60 9.26
N PHE A 62 -7.03 -29.34 9.53
CA PHE A 62 -6.95 -28.29 8.52
C PHE A 62 -5.51 -28.03 8.08
N ARG A 63 -4.56 -27.97 9.02
CA ARG A 63 -3.13 -27.78 8.72
C ARG A 63 -2.59 -28.88 7.80
N GLU A 64 -2.90 -30.14 8.09
CA GLU A 64 -2.49 -31.26 7.23
C GLU A 64 -3.09 -31.15 5.83
N LYS A 65 -4.33 -30.66 5.71
CA LYS A 65 -4.97 -30.43 4.41
C LYS A 65 -4.33 -29.26 3.68
N LEU A 66 -4.02 -28.17 4.37
CA LEU A 66 -3.36 -26.99 3.78
C LEU A 66 -2.02 -27.38 3.14
N HIS A 67 -1.16 -28.14 3.83
CA HIS A 67 0.16 -28.50 3.31
C HIS A 67 0.14 -29.58 2.20
N ASN A 68 -0.91 -30.39 2.10
CA ASN A 68 -0.99 -31.50 1.14
C ASN A 68 -1.89 -31.19 -0.07
N THR A 69 -2.51 -30.02 -0.13
CA THR A 69 -3.40 -29.63 -1.23
C THR A 69 -2.64 -28.75 -2.22
N ASP A 70 -2.71 -29.12 -3.50
CA ASP A 70 -2.09 -28.34 -4.57
C ASP A 70 -2.76 -26.96 -4.72
N MET A 71 -1.99 -25.97 -5.19
CA MET A 71 -2.47 -24.59 -5.35
C MET A 71 -3.74 -24.50 -6.22
N GLU A 72 -3.79 -25.25 -7.32
CA GLU A 72 -4.98 -25.30 -8.19
C GLU A 72 -6.22 -25.84 -7.48
N ASP A 73 -6.03 -26.82 -6.59
CA ASP A 73 -7.10 -27.39 -5.78
C ASP A 73 -7.60 -26.40 -4.72
N ILE A 74 -6.69 -25.59 -4.17
CA ILE A 74 -7.02 -24.47 -3.27
C ILE A 74 -7.85 -23.43 -4.01
N LYS A 75 -7.42 -22.99 -5.21
CA LYS A 75 -8.15 -22.02 -6.06
C LYS A 75 -9.55 -22.51 -6.45
N MET A 76 -9.72 -23.81 -6.68
CA MET A 76 -11.01 -24.43 -6.97
C MET A 76 -11.96 -24.54 -5.76
N GLY A 77 -11.54 -24.09 -4.57
CA GLY A 77 -12.38 -24.09 -3.37
C GLY A 77 -12.49 -25.44 -2.69
N LYS A 78 -11.59 -26.41 -2.98
CA LYS A 78 -11.58 -27.70 -2.29
C LYS A 78 -11.17 -27.55 -0.83
N LEU A 79 -10.17 -26.71 -0.56
CA LEU A 79 -9.70 -26.43 0.81
C LEU A 79 -10.78 -25.76 1.66
N ALA A 80 -11.57 -24.85 1.09
CA ALA A 80 -12.63 -24.16 1.81
C ALA A 80 -13.67 -25.12 2.42
N LYS A 81 -13.93 -26.25 1.76
CA LYS A 81 -14.86 -27.30 2.26
C LYS A 81 -14.33 -28.04 3.49
N GLU A 82 -13.02 -28.03 3.73
CA GLU A 82 -12.44 -28.65 4.92
C GLU A 82 -12.77 -27.86 6.19
N LEU A 83 -13.27 -26.61 6.05
CA LEU A 83 -13.74 -25.79 7.16
C LEU A 83 -14.87 -26.45 7.97
N ASP A 84 -15.69 -27.31 7.35
CA ASP A 84 -16.77 -28.04 8.01
C ASP A 84 -16.26 -29.05 9.06
N PHE A 85 -15.00 -29.47 8.95
CA PHE A 85 -14.36 -30.43 9.85
C PHE A 85 -13.50 -29.76 10.93
N VAL A 86 -13.35 -28.43 10.87
CA VAL A 86 -12.57 -27.65 11.84
C VAL A 86 -13.26 -27.66 13.20
N SER A 87 -12.44 -27.73 14.26
CA SER A 87 -12.95 -27.72 15.62
C SER A 87 -13.79 -26.47 15.95
N HIS A 88 -14.82 -26.65 16.80
CA HIS A 88 -15.74 -25.58 17.20
C HIS A 88 -15.01 -24.37 17.82
N HIS A 89 -13.91 -24.59 18.54
CA HIS A 89 -13.14 -23.51 19.14
C HIS A 89 -12.56 -22.56 18.08
N VAL A 90 -11.96 -23.11 17.03
CA VAL A 90 -11.43 -22.34 15.90
C VAL A 90 -12.57 -21.67 15.13
N ARG A 91 -13.68 -22.36 14.87
CA ARG A 91 -14.87 -21.75 14.23
C ARG A 91 -15.37 -20.52 15.00
N THR A 92 -15.41 -20.58 16.32
CA THR A 92 -15.82 -19.45 17.17
C THR A 92 -14.87 -18.25 17.04
N GLN A 93 -13.57 -18.50 16.88
CA GLN A 93 -12.56 -17.45 16.69
C GLN A 93 -12.69 -16.81 15.30
N LEU A 94 -12.91 -17.61 14.25
CA LEU A 94 -13.15 -17.13 12.89
C LEU A 94 -14.42 -16.27 12.80
N ASP A 95 -15.50 -16.66 13.49
CA ASP A 95 -16.72 -15.86 13.59
C ASP A 95 -16.45 -14.48 14.21
N GLU A 96 -15.59 -14.42 15.22
CA GLU A 96 -15.21 -13.16 15.87
C GLU A 96 -14.33 -12.30 14.96
N LEU A 97 -13.36 -12.89 14.28
CA LEU A 97 -12.54 -12.19 13.29
C LEU A 97 -13.40 -11.56 12.19
N LYS A 98 -14.36 -12.32 11.65
CA LYS A 98 -15.27 -11.78 10.63
C LYS A 98 -16.07 -10.59 11.16
N ARG A 99 -16.57 -10.65 12.40
CA ARG A 99 -17.30 -9.54 13.02
C ARG A 99 -16.43 -8.29 13.17
N GLN A 100 -15.17 -8.47 13.56
CA GLN A 100 -14.21 -7.38 13.68
C GLN A 100 -13.91 -6.76 12.33
N GLU A 101 -13.69 -7.59 11.31
CA GLU A 101 -13.38 -7.12 9.96
C GLU A 101 -14.54 -6.37 9.32
N VAL A 102 -15.77 -6.91 9.42
CA VAL A 102 -16.97 -6.21 8.96
C VAL A 102 -17.16 -4.89 9.70
N SER A 103 -16.84 -4.82 11.00
CA SER A 103 -16.92 -3.58 11.78
C SER A 103 -15.86 -2.56 11.35
N ARG A 104 -14.64 -3.01 11.02
CA ARG A 104 -13.58 -2.18 10.44
C ARG A 104 -14.02 -1.58 9.11
N LEU A 105 -14.53 -2.40 8.20
CA LEU A 105 -15.00 -1.96 6.88
C LEU A 105 -16.17 -0.97 6.98
N ARG A 106 -17.13 -1.20 7.88
CA ARG A 106 -18.22 -0.24 8.15
C ARG A 106 -17.71 1.09 8.65
N THR A 107 -16.69 1.08 9.51
CA THR A 107 -16.04 2.30 9.99
C THR A 107 -15.36 3.06 8.86
N LEU A 108 -14.63 2.35 8.00
CA LEU A 108 -13.97 2.94 6.83
C LEU A 108 -14.96 3.58 5.86
N ILE A 109 -16.06 2.90 5.57
CA ILE A 109 -17.13 3.44 4.71
C ILE A 109 -17.74 4.69 5.31
N LYS A 110 -18.04 4.67 6.61
CA LYS A 110 -18.58 5.83 7.29
C LYS A 110 -17.60 7.01 7.25
N ALA A 111 -16.31 6.75 7.49
CA ALA A 111 -15.28 7.79 7.41
C ALA A 111 -15.17 8.37 6.00
N LYS A 112 -15.19 7.52 4.96
CA LYS A 112 -15.21 7.98 3.56
C LYS A 112 -16.44 8.82 3.25
N GLN A 113 -17.62 8.39 3.69
CA GLN A 113 -18.87 9.16 3.54
C GLN A 113 -18.83 10.52 4.26
N ASP A 114 -18.25 10.58 5.47
CA ASP A 114 -18.14 11.82 6.24
C ASP A 114 -17.14 12.81 5.60
N ILE A 115 -16.07 12.30 4.96
CA ILE A 115 -15.10 13.13 4.21
C ILE A 115 -15.71 13.62 2.90
N GLU A 116 -16.31 12.70 2.14
CA GLU A 116 -16.90 13.02 0.85
C GLU A 116 -18.12 13.91 1.00
N GLY A 117 -18.97 13.73 2.01
CA GLY A 117 -20.15 14.57 2.27
C GLY A 117 -19.88 16.05 2.61
N GLY A 118 -18.60 16.46 2.71
CA GLY A 118 -18.20 17.87 2.75
C GLY A 118 -18.09 18.53 1.36
N ASN A 119 -17.91 17.74 0.30
CA ASN A 119 -18.04 18.13 -1.10
C ASN A 119 -19.31 17.47 -1.65
N ASP A 120 -20.10 18.12 -2.50
CA ASP A 120 -21.37 17.58 -3.01
C ASP A 120 -21.19 16.40 -4.03
N MET A 121 -20.16 15.56 -3.85
CA MET A 121 -19.83 14.43 -4.72
C MET A 121 -20.57 13.17 -4.25
N ALA A 122 -21.28 12.53 -5.18
CA ALA A 122 -21.96 11.27 -4.93
C ALA A 122 -20.92 10.17 -4.66
N VAL A 123 -20.87 9.71 -3.41
CA VAL A 123 -20.10 8.54 -2.98
C VAL A 123 -20.30 7.39 -3.98
N ASP A 124 -19.22 6.91 -4.60
CA ASP A 124 -19.29 5.73 -5.46
C ASP A 124 -19.49 4.49 -4.60
N HIS A 125 -20.77 4.18 -4.34
CA HIS A 125 -21.17 3.03 -3.55
C HIS A 125 -20.66 1.72 -4.17
N GLN A 126 -20.41 1.68 -5.48
CA GLN A 126 -19.89 0.51 -6.15
C GLN A 126 -18.40 0.30 -5.84
N ALA A 127 -17.60 1.37 -5.84
CA ALA A 127 -16.20 1.31 -5.39
C ALA A 127 -16.09 0.92 -3.90
N LEU A 128 -17.02 1.36 -3.05
CA LEU A 128 -17.06 0.94 -1.64
C LEU A 128 -17.44 -0.54 -1.48
N LEU A 129 -18.35 -1.04 -2.31
CA LEU A 129 -18.75 -2.45 -2.26
C LEU A 129 -17.64 -3.40 -2.72
N LYS A 130 -16.74 -2.94 -3.62
CA LYS A 130 -15.52 -3.71 -3.97
C LYS A 130 -14.68 -4.04 -2.74
N GLN A 131 -14.68 -3.19 -1.71
CA GLN A 131 -13.96 -3.43 -0.45
C GLN A 131 -14.49 -4.61 0.37
N PHE A 132 -15.62 -5.22 -0.03
CA PHE A 132 -16.17 -6.43 0.61
C PHE A 132 -16.05 -7.69 -0.24
N GLU A 133 -15.41 -7.65 -1.42
CA GLU A 133 -15.45 -8.79 -2.35
C GLU A 133 -14.91 -10.10 -1.73
N TYR A 134 -13.93 -9.98 -0.83
CA TYR A 134 -13.30 -11.10 -0.11
C TYR A 134 -14.12 -11.68 1.05
N LEU A 135 -15.28 -11.11 1.41
CA LEU A 135 -16.14 -11.66 2.48
C LEU A 135 -17.65 -11.45 2.25
N ASN A 136 -18.47 -12.34 2.81
CA ASN A 136 -19.92 -12.21 2.72
C ASN A 136 -20.45 -11.21 3.78
N HIS A 137 -20.61 -9.95 3.38
CA HIS A 137 -21.11 -8.88 4.24
C HIS A 137 -22.61 -8.99 4.56
N MET A 138 -23.37 -9.80 3.82
CA MET A 138 -24.80 -10.05 4.09
C MET A 138 -25.00 -10.98 5.29
N ASN A 139 -23.96 -11.75 5.65
CA ASN A 139 -23.92 -12.56 6.86
C ASN A 139 -22.75 -12.11 7.76
N PRO A 140 -22.87 -11.04 8.55
CA PRO A 140 -21.75 -10.47 9.29
C PRO A 140 -21.32 -11.27 10.53
N HIS A 141 -22.04 -12.34 10.90
CA HIS A 141 -21.92 -12.95 12.22
C HIS A 141 -21.27 -14.32 12.24
N THR A 142 -21.32 -15.07 11.14
CA THR A 142 -20.69 -16.40 11.04
C THR A 142 -19.76 -16.46 9.84
N PHE A 143 -18.58 -17.02 10.04
CA PHE A 143 -17.59 -17.26 9.00
C PHE A 143 -17.85 -18.62 8.37
N GLU A 144 -18.32 -18.66 7.13
CA GLU A 144 -18.73 -19.89 6.45
C GLU A 144 -17.72 -20.33 5.39
N VAL A 145 -17.95 -21.51 4.82
CA VAL A 145 -17.16 -22.05 3.69
C VAL A 145 -17.08 -21.04 2.55
N GLU A 146 -18.18 -20.31 2.29
CA GLU A 146 -18.24 -19.26 1.28
C GLU A 146 -17.27 -18.11 1.57
N ASP A 147 -17.09 -17.73 2.84
CA ASP A 147 -16.16 -16.65 3.21
C ASP A 147 -14.72 -17.07 2.98
N LEU A 148 -14.35 -18.29 3.37
CA LEU A 148 -13.00 -18.81 3.13
C LEU A 148 -12.72 -18.96 1.63
N ASP A 149 -13.70 -19.45 0.86
CA ASP A 149 -13.58 -19.58 -0.61
C ASP A 149 -13.41 -18.21 -1.29
N ARG A 150 -14.20 -17.20 -0.88
CA ARG A 150 -14.07 -15.82 -1.38
C ARG A 150 -12.72 -15.21 -0.99
N LEU A 151 -12.32 -15.34 0.26
CA LEU A 151 -11.05 -14.81 0.77
C LEU A 151 -9.85 -15.38 0.01
N ILE A 152 -9.81 -16.70 -0.20
CA ILE A 152 -8.74 -17.36 -0.95
C ILE A 152 -8.74 -16.91 -2.41
N LYS A 153 -9.91 -16.85 -3.05
CA LYS A 153 -10.03 -16.45 -4.46
C LYS A 153 -9.64 -15.00 -4.69
N SER A 154 -10.12 -14.10 -3.84
CA SER A 154 -9.76 -12.69 -3.87
C SER A 154 -8.26 -12.54 -3.61
N ALA A 155 -7.70 -13.16 -2.57
CA ALA A 155 -6.26 -13.07 -2.29
C ALA A 155 -5.44 -13.60 -3.47
N THR A 156 -5.84 -14.74 -4.06
CA THR A 156 -5.14 -15.28 -5.23
C THR A 156 -5.21 -14.33 -6.42
N ASN A 157 -6.41 -13.83 -6.74
CA ASN A 157 -6.60 -12.97 -7.91
C ASN A 157 -5.90 -11.62 -7.72
N ASP A 158 -6.03 -11.01 -6.55
CA ASP A 158 -5.41 -9.74 -6.22
C ASP A 158 -3.89 -9.86 -6.22
N LEU A 159 -3.32 -10.96 -5.69
CA LEU A 159 -1.86 -11.17 -5.74
C LEU A 159 -1.34 -11.47 -7.15
N GLU A 160 -2.12 -12.17 -7.98
CA GLU A 160 -1.76 -12.42 -9.39
C GLU A 160 -1.81 -11.17 -10.26
N ASN A 161 -2.67 -10.21 -9.92
CA ASN A 161 -2.86 -8.97 -10.67
C ASN A 161 -2.30 -7.74 -9.96
N TYR A 162 -1.67 -7.89 -8.79
CA TYR A 162 -1.24 -6.79 -7.93
C TYR A 162 -0.39 -5.78 -8.70
N ASP A 163 0.70 -6.27 -9.29
CA ASP A 163 1.63 -5.47 -10.08
C ASP A 163 0.93 -4.80 -11.24
N LYS A 164 0.13 -5.56 -12.00
CA LYS A 164 -0.62 -5.05 -13.15
C LYS A 164 -1.58 -3.93 -12.76
N ASP A 165 -2.34 -4.10 -11.68
CA ASP A 165 -3.32 -3.12 -11.23
C ASP A 165 -2.62 -1.85 -10.73
N ARG A 166 -1.44 -1.99 -10.09
CA ARG A 166 -0.57 -0.86 -9.73
C ARG A 166 -0.06 -0.10 -10.95
N HIS A 167 0.42 -0.80 -11.99
CA HIS A 167 0.80 -0.19 -13.28
C HIS A 167 -0.37 0.57 -13.91
N GLU A 168 -1.59 0.01 -13.86
CA GLU A 168 -2.79 0.67 -14.37
C GLU A 168 -3.19 1.90 -13.56
N GLU A 169 -3.01 1.88 -12.24
CA GLU A 169 -3.24 3.03 -11.36
C GLU A 169 -2.22 4.13 -11.62
N PHE A 170 -0.93 3.80 -11.71
CA PHE A 170 0.12 4.75 -12.05
C PHE A 170 -0.11 5.38 -13.44
N LYS A 171 -0.52 4.57 -14.43
CA LYS A 171 -0.88 5.09 -15.75
C LYS A 171 -2.00 6.13 -15.67
N LYS A 172 -3.05 5.88 -14.88
CA LYS A 172 -4.16 6.84 -14.67
C LYS A 172 -3.68 8.10 -13.94
N TYR A 173 -2.79 7.95 -12.98
CA TYR A 173 -2.17 9.07 -12.28
C TYR A 173 -1.44 10.00 -13.27
N GLU A 174 -0.56 9.45 -14.10
CA GLU A 174 0.19 10.21 -15.11
C GLU A 174 -0.73 10.87 -16.16
N MET A 175 -1.76 10.15 -16.64
CA MET A 175 -2.76 10.73 -17.54
C MET A 175 -3.55 11.87 -16.89
N THR A 176 -3.89 11.74 -15.60
CA THR A 176 -4.62 12.79 -14.85
C THR A 176 -3.75 14.04 -14.69
N LYS A 177 -2.49 13.87 -14.31
CA LYS A 177 -1.50 14.94 -14.16
C LYS A 177 -1.27 15.70 -15.46
N ASP A 178 -1.11 15.00 -16.58
CA ASP A 178 -0.99 15.65 -17.90
C ASP A 178 -2.30 16.32 -18.34
N HIS A 179 -3.46 15.71 -18.08
CA HIS A 179 -4.76 16.31 -18.36
C HIS A 179 -4.94 17.64 -17.62
N GLU A 180 -4.70 17.66 -16.31
CA GLU A 180 -4.81 18.86 -15.48
C GLU A 180 -3.86 19.96 -15.95
N ARG A 181 -2.63 19.59 -16.32
CA ARG A 181 -1.66 20.52 -16.93
C ARG A 181 -2.20 21.12 -18.23
N ARG A 182 -2.76 20.30 -19.14
CA ARG A 182 -3.35 20.76 -20.41
C ARG A 182 -4.53 21.69 -20.18
N GLU A 183 -5.41 21.37 -19.24
CA GLU A 183 -6.54 22.23 -18.85
C GLU A 183 -6.03 23.55 -18.25
N HIS A 184 -5.02 23.50 -17.38
CA HIS A 184 -4.42 24.70 -16.82
C HIS A 184 -3.87 25.64 -17.91
N LEU A 185 -3.13 25.09 -18.88
CA LEU A 185 -2.58 25.86 -20.01
C LEU A 185 -3.65 26.51 -20.89
N LYS A 186 -4.87 25.92 -20.97
CA LYS A 186 -6.02 26.53 -21.68
C LYS A 186 -6.57 27.75 -20.95
N THR A 187 -6.44 27.82 -19.62
CA THR A 187 -6.90 28.96 -18.82
C THR A 187 -5.97 30.17 -18.88
N LEU A 188 -4.71 29.97 -19.25
CA LEU A 188 -3.68 31.01 -19.31
C LEU A 188 -3.69 31.79 -20.64
N ASP A 189 -3.23 33.04 -20.57
CA ASP A 189 -2.94 33.86 -21.75
C ASP A 189 -1.64 33.42 -22.44
N ASP A 190 -1.30 34.00 -23.59
CA ASP A 190 -0.14 33.57 -24.38
C ASP A 190 1.20 33.77 -23.66
N GLU A 191 1.32 34.81 -22.81
CA GLU A 191 2.54 35.04 -22.03
C GLU A 191 2.65 34.05 -20.86
N GLY A 192 1.54 33.80 -20.16
CA GLY A 192 1.46 32.81 -19.08
C GLY A 192 1.75 31.40 -19.59
N ARG A 193 1.14 31.00 -20.71
CA ARG A 193 1.35 29.68 -21.33
C ARG A 193 2.82 29.44 -21.66
N LYS A 194 3.50 30.45 -22.24
CA LYS A 194 4.92 30.33 -22.58
C LYS A 194 5.81 30.19 -21.32
N LYS A 195 5.51 30.93 -20.25
CA LYS A 195 6.25 30.82 -18.99
C LYS A 195 6.07 29.46 -18.34
N GLU A 196 4.84 28.94 -18.34
CA GLU A 196 4.52 27.63 -17.78
C GLU A 196 5.19 26.49 -18.56
N GLU A 197 5.20 26.57 -19.89
CA GLU A 197 5.92 25.63 -20.74
C GLU A 197 7.44 25.69 -20.50
N GLU A 198 8.01 26.89 -20.39
CA GLU A 198 9.44 27.07 -20.07
C GLU A 198 9.79 26.49 -18.69
N HIS A 199 8.94 26.73 -17.69
CA HIS A 199 9.10 26.18 -16.34
C HIS A 199 9.05 24.66 -16.34
N TYR A 200 8.05 24.07 -17.02
CA TYR A 200 7.92 22.62 -17.14
C TYR A 200 9.16 21.98 -17.80
N GLU A 201 9.66 22.57 -18.89
CA GLU A 201 10.90 22.12 -19.55
C GLU A 201 12.15 22.29 -18.68
N GLU A 202 12.18 23.29 -17.78
CA GLU A 202 13.24 23.44 -16.78
C GLU A 202 13.16 22.32 -15.75
N MET A 203 11.97 22.01 -15.22
CA MET A 203 11.79 20.95 -14.24
C MET A 203 12.16 19.58 -14.79
N LYS A 204 11.75 19.26 -16.03
CA LYS A 204 12.17 18.01 -16.69
C LYS A 204 13.69 17.88 -16.81
N LYS A 205 14.38 18.98 -17.15
CA LYS A 205 15.84 18.97 -17.26
C LYS A 205 16.54 18.83 -15.92
N LYS A 206 15.98 19.41 -14.85
CA LYS A 206 16.51 19.24 -13.50
C LYS A 206 16.37 17.79 -13.05
N HIS A 207 15.19 17.21 -13.24
CA HIS A 207 14.93 15.80 -12.92
C HIS A 207 15.86 14.86 -13.69
N ALA A 208 16.07 15.12 -14.99
CA ALA A 208 16.97 14.33 -15.85
C ALA A 208 18.46 14.44 -15.46
N ASP A 209 18.85 15.49 -14.73
CA ASP A 209 20.24 15.73 -14.31
C ASP A 209 20.55 15.03 -12.98
N HIS A 210 20.51 13.70 -13.02
CA HIS A 210 20.80 12.85 -11.87
C HIS A 210 22.08 12.03 -12.07
N PRO A 211 22.76 11.59 -10.99
CA PRO A 211 23.85 10.62 -11.08
C PRO A 211 23.41 9.34 -11.79
N LYS A 212 24.33 8.67 -12.48
CA LYS A 212 24.01 7.42 -13.17
C LYS A 212 23.53 6.37 -12.16
N VAL A 213 22.37 5.80 -12.47
CA VAL A 213 21.73 4.74 -11.70
C VAL A 213 22.23 3.38 -12.20
N ASN A 214 22.51 2.49 -11.25
CA ASN A 214 22.92 1.13 -11.59
C ASN A 214 21.71 0.29 -12.02
N HIS A 215 21.99 -0.79 -12.75
CA HIS A 215 20.96 -1.75 -13.09
C HIS A 215 20.49 -2.50 -11.82
N PRO A 216 19.19 -2.64 -11.57
CA PRO A 216 18.66 -3.33 -10.39
C PRO A 216 19.16 -4.77 -10.32
N GLY A 217 19.62 -5.20 -9.15
CA GLY A 217 20.14 -6.55 -8.94
C GLY A 217 21.55 -6.80 -9.51
N SER A 218 22.21 -5.78 -10.05
CA SER A 218 23.57 -5.90 -10.59
C SER A 218 24.66 -5.89 -9.51
N GLN A 219 25.87 -6.35 -9.88
CA GLN A 219 27.02 -6.32 -8.97
C GLN A 219 27.35 -4.90 -8.50
N ASN A 220 27.24 -3.91 -9.37
CA ASN A 220 27.58 -2.53 -9.02
C ASN A 220 26.60 -1.96 -7.97
N GLN A 221 25.30 -2.21 -8.17
CA GLN A 221 24.27 -1.80 -7.22
C GLN A 221 24.48 -2.44 -5.84
N PHE A 222 24.73 -3.76 -5.79
CA PHE A 222 24.96 -4.44 -4.52
C PHE A 222 26.27 -4.02 -3.84
N LYS A 223 27.33 -3.75 -4.61
CA LYS A 223 28.58 -3.21 -4.05
C LYS A 223 28.39 -1.82 -3.46
N GLU A 224 27.55 -1.00 -4.08
CA GLU A 224 27.23 0.33 -3.57
C GLU A 224 26.43 0.24 -2.26
N VAL A 225 25.41 -0.61 -2.19
CA VAL A 225 24.70 -0.88 -0.93
C VAL A 225 25.66 -1.40 0.14
N TRP A 226 26.55 -2.32 -0.22
CA TRP A 226 27.58 -2.87 0.69
C TRP A 226 28.57 -1.80 1.21
N GLU A 227 28.90 -0.81 0.40
CA GLU A 227 29.76 0.29 0.83
C GLU A 227 29.01 1.31 1.69
N GLU A 228 27.87 1.77 1.20
CA GLU A 228 27.17 2.92 1.76
C GLU A 228 26.25 2.57 2.92
N ALA A 229 25.51 1.46 2.83
CA ALA A 229 24.59 1.01 3.86
C ALA A 229 25.31 0.16 4.93
N ASP A 230 26.18 -0.76 4.50
CA ASP A 230 26.86 -1.69 5.42
C ASP A 230 28.22 -1.17 5.93
N GLY A 231 28.82 -0.19 5.27
CA GLY A 231 30.13 0.35 5.64
C GLY A 231 31.28 -0.64 5.40
N LEU A 232 31.13 -1.54 4.43
CA LEU A 232 32.09 -2.59 4.11
C LEU A 232 32.87 -2.27 2.83
N ASP A 233 34.07 -2.85 2.68
CA ASP A 233 34.93 -2.60 1.51
C ASP A 233 34.34 -3.25 0.24
N PRO A 234 34.11 -2.49 -0.85
CA PRO A 234 33.61 -3.03 -2.13
C PRO A 234 34.50 -4.13 -2.73
N GLU A 235 35.78 -4.16 -2.42
CA GLU A 235 36.72 -5.18 -2.92
C GLU A 235 36.52 -6.53 -2.24
N ASP A 236 35.98 -6.54 -1.02
CA ASP A 236 35.68 -7.74 -0.22
C ASP A 236 34.23 -8.23 -0.43
N PHE A 237 33.53 -7.73 -1.44
CA PHE A 237 32.15 -8.09 -1.74
C PHE A 237 31.97 -9.61 -1.93
N ASP A 238 31.18 -10.23 -1.06
CA ASP A 238 30.80 -11.63 -1.11
C ASP A 238 29.27 -11.76 -1.20
N PRO A 239 28.70 -12.27 -2.31
CA PRO A 239 27.25 -12.35 -2.49
C PRO A 239 26.54 -13.13 -1.37
N LYS A 240 27.17 -14.19 -0.84
CA LYS A 240 26.58 -14.99 0.22
C LYS A 240 26.47 -14.22 1.53
N THR A 241 27.48 -13.40 1.84
CA THR A 241 27.47 -12.54 3.03
C THR A 241 26.50 -11.38 2.84
N PHE A 242 26.48 -10.77 1.65
CA PHE A 242 25.51 -9.75 1.28
C PHE A 242 24.06 -10.23 1.49
N PHE A 243 23.74 -11.43 0.99
CA PHE A 243 22.42 -12.03 1.16
C PHE A 243 22.02 -12.12 2.63
N LYS A 244 22.89 -12.68 3.46
CA LYS A 244 22.61 -12.87 4.89
C LYS A 244 22.53 -11.58 5.69
N LEU A 245 23.15 -10.52 5.20
CA LEU A 245 23.16 -9.23 5.89
C LEU A 245 21.84 -8.48 5.68
N HIS A 246 21.20 -8.70 4.53
CA HIS A 246 19.96 -8.04 4.13
C HIS A 246 18.70 -8.92 4.31
N ASP A 247 18.89 -10.21 4.65
CA ASP A 247 17.83 -11.11 5.13
C ASP A 247 17.44 -10.64 6.53
N SER A 248 16.53 -9.67 6.56
CA SER A 248 16.24 -8.84 7.73
C SER A 248 15.47 -9.64 8.77
N ASN A 249 14.62 -10.55 8.31
CA ASN A 249 13.83 -11.44 9.16
C ASN A 249 14.54 -12.77 9.48
N GLY A 250 15.62 -13.11 8.76
CA GLY A 250 16.46 -14.29 8.97
C GLY A 250 15.82 -15.61 8.53
N ASP A 251 14.85 -15.57 7.61
CA ASP A 251 14.12 -16.75 7.15
C ASP A 251 14.80 -17.47 5.98
N GLY A 252 15.89 -16.90 5.46
CA GLY A 252 16.72 -17.47 4.40
C GLY A 252 16.23 -17.17 2.98
N PHE A 253 15.29 -16.23 2.84
CA PHE A 253 14.77 -15.73 1.57
C PHE A 253 14.93 -14.20 1.51
N PHE A 254 14.94 -13.64 0.31
CA PHE A 254 14.57 -12.25 0.12
C PHE A 254 13.11 -12.19 -0.35
N ASP A 255 12.27 -11.53 0.44
CA ASP A 255 10.95 -11.14 -0.02
C ASP A 255 10.98 -9.83 -0.84
N GLU A 256 9.82 -9.40 -1.29
CA GLU A 256 9.67 -8.20 -2.10
C GLU A 256 10.13 -6.94 -1.39
N GLN A 257 9.85 -6.82 -0.10
CA GLN A 257 10.20 -5.64 0.68
C GLN A 257 11.71 -5.58 0.93
N GLU A 258 12.31 -6.73 1.21
CA GLU A 258 13.76 -6.84 1.36
C GLU A 258 14.48 -6.48 0.06
N LEU A 259 13.99 -6.92 -1.11
CA LEU A 259 14.52 -6.49 -2.40
C LEU A 259 14.32 -4.99 -2.65
N GLU A 260 13.10 -4.50 -2.42
CA GLU A 260 12.74 -3.10 -2.58
C GLU A 260 13.63 -2.16 -1.75
N ALA A 261 13.97 -2.57 -0.53
CA ALA A 261 14.87 -1.83 0.35
C ALA A 261 16.26 -1.63 -0.28
N LEU A 262 16.77 -2.63 -1.03
CA LEU A 262 18.06 -2.54 -1.72
C LEU A 262 18.08 -1.46 -2.82
N PHE A 263 16.93 -1.10 -3.37
CA PHE A 263 16.83 -0.10 -4.44
C PHE A 263 16.78 1.33 -3.91
N THR A 264 16.54 1.52 -2.62
CA THR A 264 16.39 2.86 -2.01
C THR A 264 17.55 3.79 -2.36
N LYS A 265 18.79 3.30 -2.28
CA LYS A 265 19.99 4.09 -2.60
C LYS A 265 20.08 4.51 -4.06
N GLU A 266 19.63 3.66 -4.97
CA GLU A 266 19.57 3.98 -6.40
C GLU A 266 18.48 5.02 -6.69
N LEU A 267 17.31 4.89 -6.05
CA LEU A 267 16.20 5.80 -6.22
C LEU A 267 16.47 7.19 -5.62
N GLU A 268 17.17 7.26 -4.48
CA GLU A 268 17.61 8.51 -3.83
C GLU A 268 18.55 9.35 -4.72
N LYS A 269 19.15 8.77 -5.77
CA LYS A 269 19.93 9.53 -6.76
C LYS A 269 19.03 10.34 -7.69
N ILE A 270 17.83 9.85 -7.97
CA ILE A 270 16.89 10.41 -8.95
C ILE A 270 15.84 11.28 -8.24
N TYR A 271 15.33 10.83 -7.10
CA TYR A 271 14.17 11.43 -6.44
C TYR A 271 14.54 11.94 -5.05
N ASP A 272 14.32 13.24 -4.80
CA ASP A 272 14.39 13.87 -3.49
C ASP A 272 13.02 14.47 -3.11
N PRO A 273 12.40 14.06 -1.99
CA PRO A 273 11.11 14.61 -1.54
C PRO A 273 11.11 16.12 -1.28
N THR A 274 12.28 16.76 -1.21
CA THR A 274 12.44 18.20 -0.99
C THR A 274 12.50 19.01 -2.28
N ASN A 275 12.69 18.35 -3.42
CA ASN A 275 12.66 18.94 -4.75
C ASN A 275 11.23 18.99 -5.30
N GLU A 276 10.92 19.99 -6.12
CA GLU A 276 9.57 20.15 -6.69
C GLU A 276 9.39 19.40 -8.01
N GLU A 277 10.50 19.10 -8.69
CA GLU A 277 10.57 18.27 -9.89
C GLU A 277 10.33 16.79 -9.62
N ASP A 278 10.59 16.34 -8.39
CA ASP A 278 10.68 14.92 -8.07
C ASP A 278 9.34 14.42 -7.53
N ASP A 279 8.73 13.53 -8.30
CA ASP A 279 7.46 12.93 -7.96
C ASP A 279 7.64 11.64 -7.16
N MET A 280 7.21 11.65 -5.91
CA MET A 280 7.32 10.49 -5.02
C MET A 280 6.45 9.31 -5.46
N VAL A 281 5.40 9.56 -6.26
CA VAL A 281 4.60 8.49 -6.87
C VAL A 281 5.37 7.81 -7.98
N GLU A 282 6.09 8.57 -8.82
CA GLU A 282 7.01 8.03 -9.82
C GLU A 282 8.16 7.24 -9.17
N MET A 283 8.71 7.72 -8.05
CA MET A 283 9.74 6.97 -7.31
C MET A 283 9.25 5.58 -6.88
N GLU A 284 8.03 5.50 -6.36
CA GLU A 284 7.46 4.22 -5.91
C GLU A 284 7.18 3.29 -7.09
N GLU A 285 6.69 3.84 -8.20
CA GLU A 285 6.52 3.06 -9.43
C GLU A 285 7.86 2.53 -9.97
N GLU A 286 8.90 3.37 -9.98
CA GLU A 286 10.24 2.96 -10.38
C GLU A 286 10.76 1.83 -9.48
N ARG A 287 10.53 1.91 -8.17
CA ARG A 287 10.86 0.84 -7.21
C ARG A 287 10.19 -0.49 -7.58
N LEU A 288 8.89 -0.46 -7.91
CA LEU A 288 8.15 -1.65 -8.32
C LEU A 288 8.70 -2.23 -9.63
N ARG A 289 9.01 -1.38 -10.63
CA ARG A 289 9.67 -1.80 -11.88
C ARG A 289 11.02 -2.48 -11.62
N MET A 290 11.83 -1.92 -10.73
CA MET A 290 13.11 -2.50 -10.34
C MET A 290 12.92 -3.88 -9.68
N ARG A 291 11.97 -3.99 -8.75
CA ARG A 291 11.63 -5.26 -8.09
C ARG A 291 11.13 -6.32 -9.07
N GLU A 292 10.17 -5.98 -9.92
CA GLU A 292 9.63 -6.90 -10.93
C GLU A 292 10.71 -7.38 -11.87
N HIS A 293 11.61 -6.49 -12.30
CA HIS A 293 12.76 -6.86 -13.10
C HIS A 293 13.63 -7.91 -12.41
N VAL A 294 14.04 -7.65 -11.16
CA VAL A 294 14.87 -8.59 -10.39
C VAL A 294 14.16 -9.91 -10.13
N MET A 295 12.89 -9.89 -9.72
CA MET A 295 12.10 -11.12 -9.51
C MET A 295 11.96 -11.92 -10.81
N ASN A 296 11.80 -11.26 -11.95
CA ASN A 296 11.72 -11.95 -13.23
C ASN A 296 13.01 -12.66 -13.62
N GLU A 297 14.16 -12.11 -13.26
CA GLU A 297 15.48 -12.67 -13.57
C GLU A 297 15.96 -13.73 -12.57
N VAL A 298 15.62 -13.58 -11.29
CA VAL A 298 16.21 -14.37 -10.19
C VAL A 298 15.27 -15.45 -9.67
N ASP A 299 14.03 -15.10 -9.35
CA ASP A 299 13.00 -16.04 -8.85
C ASP A 299 12.60 -16.98 -10.00
N THR A 300 13.08 -18.23 -9.91
CA THR A 300 12.92 -19.23 -10.97
C THR A 300 11.69 -20.10 -10.75
N ASN A 301 11.31 -20.34 -9.49
CA ASN A 301 10.16 -21.16 -9.14
C ASN A 301 8.85 -20.36 -9.06
N LYS A 302 8.92 -19.01 -9.16
CA LYS A 302 7.80 -18.06 -9.17
C LYS A 302 6.99 -18.12 -7.88
N ASP A 303 7.66 -18.28 -6.75
CA ASP A 303 7.03 -18.24 -5.42
C ASP A 303 7.08 -16.85 -4.77
N ARG A 304 7.59 -15.83 -5.48
CA ARG A 304 7.76 -14.43 -5.02
C ARG A 304 8.75 -14.30 -3.86
N LEU A 305 9.63 -15.30 -3.69
CA LEU A 305 10.73 -15.27 -2.75
C LEU A 305 12.02 -15.63 -3.49
N VAL A 306 13.10 -14.95 -3.17
CA VAL A 306 14.42 -15.29 -3.73
C VAL A 306 15.20 -16.08 -2.69
N SER A 307 15.39 -17.37 -2.96
CA SER A 307 16.24 -18.20 -2.12
C SER A 307 17.72 -17.85 -2.28
N LEU A 308 18.53 -18.20 -1.27
CA LEU A 308 19.99 -18.06 -1.37
C LEU A 308 20.56 -18.80 -2.58
N GLU A 309 19.98 -19.94 -2.97
CA GLU A 309 20.45 -20.70 -4.14
C GLU A 309 20.19 -19.95 -5.44
N GLU A 310 18.98 -19.42 -5.63
CA GLU A 310 18.63 -18.61 -6.80
C GLU A 310 19.49 -17.35 -6.90
N PHE A 311 19.67 -16.65 -5.77
CA PHE A 311 20.54 -15.49 -5.69
C PHE A 311 21.99 -15.81 -6.11
N LEU A 312 22.55 -16.91 -5.59
CA LEU A 312 23.92 -17.33 -5.94
C LEU A 312 24.04 -17.84 -7.38
N ILE A 313 22.95 -18.29 -8.00
CA ILE A 313 22.93 -18.62 -9.43
C ILE A 313 22.89 -17.33 -10.25
N ALA A 314 22.03 -16.38 -9.88
CA ALA A 314 21.92 -15.08 -10.54
C ALA A 314 23.25 -14.31 -10.56
N THR A 315 23.99 -14.31 -9.45
CA THR A 315 25.31 -13.63 -9.35
C THR A 315 26.39 -14.21 -10.29
N LYS A 316 26.15 -15.36 -10.92
CA LYS A 316 27.05 -15.98 -11.91
C LYS A 316 26.63 -15.70 -13.35
N LYS A 317 25.44 -15.12 -13.55
CA LYS A 317 24.92 -14.77 -14.87
C LYS A 317 25.67 -13.56 -15.43
N LYS A 318 25.61 -13.36 -16.75
CA LYS A 318 26.34 -12.27 -17.41
C LYS A 318 25.73 -10.92 -17.02
N GLU A 319 24.41 -10.90 -16.94
CA GLU A 319 23.55 -9.76 -16.61
C GLU A 319 23.94 -9.15 -15.26
N PHE A 320 24.39 -9.97 -14.30
CA PHE A 320 24.89 -9.50 -13.01
C PHE A 320 26.22 -8.72 -13.10
N LEU A 321 27.15 -9.19 -13.94
CA LEU A 321 28.52 -8.67 -14.05
C LEU A 321 28.65 -7.54 -15.09
N GLU A 322 27.89 -7.67 -16.18
CA GLU A 322 27.88 -6.75 -17.32
C GLU A 322 26.43 -6.35 -17.61
N PRO A 323 25.79 -5.59 -16.72
CA PRO A 323 24.41 -5.18 -16.92
C PRO A 323 24.28 -4.15 -18.03
N ASP A 324 23.13 -4.15 -18.69
CA ASP A 324 22.71 -3.06 -19.57
C ASP A 324 22.33 -1.81 -18.74
N SER A 325 22.25 -0.64 -19.36
CA SER A 325 21.79 0.57 -18.69
C SER A 325 20.32 0.43 -18.29
N TRP A 326 19.99 0.85 -17.06
CA TRP A 326 18.60 0.95 -16.62
C TRP A 326 17.92 2.16 -17.26
N GLU A 327 16.75 1.94 -17.85
CA GLU A 327 15.90 2.99 -18.43
C GLU A 327 14.86 3.43 -17.41
N THR A 328 15.04 4.65 -16.89
CA THR A 328 14.14 5.28 -15.92
C THR A 328 12.77 5.60 -16.54
N LEU A 329 11.77 5.85 -15.71
CA LEU A 329 10.42 6.24 -16.11
C LEU A 329 10.41 7.48 -17.01
N GLU A 330 11.34 8.43 -16.81
CA GLU A 330 11.45 9.61 -17.68
C GLU A 330 11.65 9.23 -19.17
N GLN A 331 12.38 8.14 -19.42
CA GLN A 331 12.71 7.66 -20.76
C GLN A 331 11.60 6.79 -21.36
N ASN A 332 10.70 6.26 -20.53
CA ASN A 332 9.63 5.33 -20.92
C ASN A 332 8.25 5.90 -20.54
N GLN A 333 7.54 6.47 -21.51
CA GLN A 333 6.19 6.97 -21.31
C GLN A 333 5.24 5.87 -20.81
N ALA A 334 4.50 6.17 -19.73
CA ALA A 334 3.56 5.24 -19.11
C ALA A 334 2.31 4.95 -19.98
N TYR A 335 1.94 5.87 -20.87
CA TYR A 335 0.76 5.78 -21.73
C TYR A 335 1.04 6.31 -23.14
N THR A 336 0.18 5.90 -24.07
CA THR A 336 0.16 6.33 -25.46
C THR A 336 -0.79 7.51 -25.68
N ASP A 337 -0.57 8.29 -26.74
CA ASP A 337 -1.47 9.38 -27.13
C ASP A 337 -2.94 8.92 -27.34
N GLU A 338 -3.12 7.67 -27.76
CA GLU A 338 -4.45 7.08 -27.94
C GLU A 338 -5.14 6.82 -26.59
N GLU A 339 -4.43 6.23 -25.62
CA GLU A 339 -4.95 6.02 -24.26
C GLU A 339 -5.30 7.36 -23.59
N MET A 340 -4.49 8.40 -23.79
CA MET A 340 -4.79 9.74 -23.29
C MET A 340 -6.09 10.29 -23.89
N ARG A 341 -6.31 10.08 -25.19
CA ARG A 341 -7.53 10.53 -25.87
C ARG A 341 -8.77 9.80 -25.35
N GLU A 342 -8.68 8.49 -25.16
CA GLU A 342 -9.75 7.69 -24.57
C GLU A 342 -10.04 8.12 -23.12
N PHE A 343 -9.00 8.44 -22.36
CA PHE A 343 -9.12 8.94 -20.99
C PHE A 343 -9.83 10.31 -20.93
N GLU A 344 -9.43 11.27 -21.77
CA GLU A 344 -10.10 12.58 -21.86
C GLU A 344 -11.57 12.46 -22.31
N GLU A 345 -11.88 11.55 -23.23
CA GLU A 345 -13.25 11.27 -23.67
C GLU A 345 -14.10 10.69 -22.54
N HIS A 346 -13.54 9.76 -21.75
CA HIS A 346 -14.21 9.21 -20.57
C HIS A 346 -14.46 10.28 -19.50
N LEU A 347 -13.48 11.16 -19.23
CA LEU A 347 -13.65 12.26 -18.28
C LEU A 347 -14.77 13.23 -18.72
N ALA A 348 -14.81 13.59 -20.00
CA ALA A 348 -15.85 14.47 -20.54
C ALA A 348 -17.25 13.84 -20.40
N GLN A 349 -17.38 12.54 -20.68
CA GLN A 349 -18.64 11.82 -20.50
C GLN A 349 -19.06 11.78 -19.02
N GLN A 350 -18.11 11.54 -18.12
CA GLN A 350 -18.38 11.52 -16.67
C GLN A 350 -18.80 12.90 -16.15
N GLU A 351 -18.19 13.98 -16.64
CA GLU A 351 -18.58 15.36 -16.31
C GLU A 351 -20.01 15.66 -16.79
N GLU A 352 -20.37 15.25 -18.02
CA GLU A 352 -21.73 15.41 -18.54
C GLU A 352 -22.77 14.65 -17.71
N ASP A 353 -22.48 13.40 -17.36
CA ASP A 353 -23.35 12.57 -16.52
C ASP A 353 -23.54 13.19 -15.13
N LEU A 354 -22.47 13.72 -14.52
CA LEU A 354 -22.51 14.42 -13.24
C LEU A 354 -23.33 15.71 -13.32
N HIS A 355 -23.15 16.50 -14.38
CA HIS A 355 -23.91 17.72 -14.62
C HIS A 355 -25.41 17.42 -14.78
N GLN A 356 -25.76 16.38 -15.53
CA GLN A 356 -27.15 15.94 -15.70
C GLN A 356 -27.75 15.50 -14.37
N LYS A 357 -27.03 14.69 -13.59
CA LYS A 357 -27.46 14.22 -12.26
C LYS A 357 -27.63 15.38 -11.27
N SER A 358 -26.71 16.34 -11.27
CA SER A 358 -26.80 17.56 -10.45
C SER A 358 -28.03 18.39 -10.80
N SER A 359 -28.30 18.61 -12.09
CA SER A 359 -29.51 19.27 -12.57
C SER A 359 -30.79 18.55 -12.11
N ASP A 360 -30.81 17.21 -12.16
CA ASP A 360 -31.98 16.44 -11.75
C ASP A 360 -32.18 16.43 -10.24
N LEU A 361 -31.11 16.39 -9.44
CA LEU A 361 -31.16 16.58 -8.00
C LEU A 361 -31.67 17.97 -7.61
N GLN A 362 -31.24 19.01 -8.33
CA GLN A 362 -31.75 20.36 -8.09
C GLN A 362 -33.25 20.44 -8.37
N LYS A 363 -33.75 19.83 -9.45
CA LYS A 363 -35.20 19.76 -9.73
C LYS A 363 -35.95 19.01 -8.63
N GLN A 364 -35.41 17.90 -8.15
CA GLN A 364 -36.02 17.13 -7.05
C GLN A 364 -36.07 17.95 -5.76
N ARG A 365 -35.01 18.69 -5.43
CA ARG A 365 -34.97 19.60 -4.29
C ARG A 365 -36.05 20.68 -4.40
N ASP A 366 -36.14 21.34 -5.55
CA ASP A 366 -37.14 22.38 -5.79
C ASP A 366 -38.58 21.82 -5.68
N GLU A 367 -38.80 20.58 -6.12
CA GLU A 367 -40.10 19.91 -6.02
C GLU A 367 -40.45 19.55 -4.57
N LEU A 368 -39.49 19.02 -3.80
CA LEU A 368 -39.67 18.73 -2.38
C LEU A 368 -39.95 20.00 -1.57
N GLU A 369 -39.28 21.11 -1.87
CA GLU A 369 -39.53 22.41 -1.24
C GLU A 369 -40.96 22.89 -1.50
N ARG A 370 -41.46 22.79 -2.74
CA ARG A 370 -42.86 23.10 -3.07
C ARG A 370 -43.85 22.19 -2.34
N GLN A 371 -43.57 20.89 -2.21
CA GLN A 371 -44.43 19.97 -1.47
C GLN A 371 -44.47 20.32 0.03
N GLN A 372 -43.32 20.71 0.60
CA GLN A 372 -43.22 21.15 1.99
C GLN A 372 -43.99 22.46 2.24
N GLU A 373 -43.92 23.42 1.32
CA GLU A 373 -44.73 24.65 1.39
C GLU A 373 -46.23 24.35 1.35
N GLN A 374 -46.67 23.40 0.52
CA GLN A 374 -48.07 22.98 0.43
C GLN A 374 -48.55 22.25 1.69
N LEU A 375 -47.70 21.48 2.37
CA LEU A 375 -48.03 20.80 3.62
C LEU A 375 -48.10 21.74 4.82
N ASN A 376 -47.45 22.90 4.75
CA ASN A 376 -47.41 23.91 5.81
C ASN A 376 -48.51 24.98 5.68
N GLN A 377 -49.33 24.94 4.62
CA GLN A 377 -50.55 25.73 4.44
C GLN A 377 -51.78 24.92 4.88
#